data_AF-A0A8J2HUL6-F1
#
_entry.id   AF-A0A8J2HUL6-F1
#
_cell.length_a   1.000
_cell.length_b   1.000
_cell.length_c   1.000
_cell.angle_alpha   90.00
_cell.angle_beta   90.00
_cell.angle_gamma   90.00
#
_symmetry.space_group_name_H-M   'P 1'
#
loop_
_entity.id
_entity.type
_entity.pdbx_description
1 polymer ?
#
loop_
_entity_poly.entity_id
_entity_poly.type
_entity_poly.pdbx_seq_one_letter_code
_entity_poly.pdbx_strand_id
1 'polypeptide(L)'
;MEAEALNGEATDSRKMEVQIGGAVTLECDGGCWGHGSAMDPAGSGLLALNRVVYQDAGEYRCVAPDRKLQDTWRAQLPYHIKVT
;
A
#
# COMPACT_ATOMS: atom_id res chain seq x y z
N MET A 1 22.10 -11.11 23.74
CA MET A 1 20.96 -10.18 23.85
C MET A 1 20.92 -9.42 22.54
N GLU A 2 20.01 -9.87 21.68
CA GLU A 2 19.88 -9.47 20.28
C GLU A 2 19.23 -8.09 20.23
N ALA A 3 19.92 -7.10 19.67
CA ALA A 3 19.36 -5.80 19.34
C ALA A 3 19.39 -5.66 17.81
N GLU A 4 18.25 -6.01 17.23
CA GLU A 4 17.59 -5.36 16.11
C GLU A 4 18.52 -4.76 15.05
N ALA A 5 18.87 -5.58 14.06
CA ALA A 5 19.35 -5.11 12.78
C ALA A 5 18.22 -4.30 12.12
N LEU A 6 18.27 -2.97 12.26
CA LEU A 6 17.64 -2.02 11.36
C LEU A 6 18.30 -2.19 9.98
N ASN A 7 17.84 -3.19 9.23
CA ASN A 7 18.29 -3.45 7.88
C ASN A 7 17.63 -2.41 6.97
N GLY A 8 18.39 -1.37 6.67
CA GLY A 8 18.09 -0.41 5.62
C GLY A 8 18.16 -1.10 4.26
N GLU A 9 17.05 -1.71 3.86
CA GLU A 9 16.77 -2.02 2.46
C GLU A 9 15.79 -0.97 1.95
N ALA A 10 16.32 0.22 1.69
CA ALA A 10 15.62 1.17 0.85
C ALA A 10 15.75 0.67 -0.59
N THR A 11 14.69 0.09 -1.16
CA THR A 11 14.21 0.42 -2.51
C THR A 11 12.84 -0.24 -2.75
N ASP A 12 11.85 0.60 -3.06
CA ASP A 12 10.59 0.25 -3.72
C ASP A 12 9.37 -0.26 -2.91
N SER A 13 9.27 -0.10 -1.58
CA SER A 13 7.97 -0.35 -0.89
C SER A 13 7.76 0.49 0.39
N ARG A 14 6.54 0.99 0.61
CA ARG A 14 6.15 1.77 1.81
C ARG A 14 5.51 0.85 2.86
N LYS A 15 6.25 0.51 3.92
CA LYS A 15 5.72 -0.32 5.01
C LYS A 15 4.86 0.53 5.97
N MET A 16 3.69 0.03 6.35
CA MET A 16 2.76 0.66 7.28
C MET A 16 2.28 -0.36 8.31
N GLU A 17 2.39 -0.02 9.58
CA GLU A 17 1.92 -0.85 10.69
C GLU A 17 0.61 -0.30 11.25
N VAL A 18 -0.40 -1.16 11.39
CA VAL A 18 -1.74 -0.78 11.85
C VAL A 18 -2.25 -1.82 12.83
N GLN A 19 -2.78 -1.36 13.96
CA GLN A 19 -3.37 -2.28 14.94
C GLN A 19 -4.75 -2.78 14.46
N ILE A 20 -5.12 -3.99 14.88
CA ILE A 20 -6.48 -4.50 14.65
C ILE A 20 -7.52 -3.53 15.21
N GLY A 21 -8.56 -3.26 14.42
CA GLY A 21 -9.59 -2.28 14.73
C GLY A 21 -9.17 -0.83 14.48
N GLY A 22 -7.90 -0.59 14.12
CA GLY A 22 -7.37 0.71 13.74
C GLY A 22 -7.81 1.17 12.36
N ALA A 23 -7.22 2.28 11.91
CA ALA A 23 -7.48 2.84 10.59
C ALA A 23 -6.20 3.40 9.96
N VAL A 24 -6.09 3.28 8.65
CA VAL A 24 -5.01 3.86 7.85
C VAL A 24 -5.57 4.36 6.52
N THR A 25 -5.02 5.44 5.99
CA THR A 25 -5.37 5.95 4.67
C THR A 25 -4.16 5.87 3.76
N LEU A 26 -4.33 5.24 2.60
CA LEU A 26 -3.33 5.14 1.56
C LEU A 26 -3.59 6.21 0.52
N GLU A 27 -2.53 6.92 0.15
CA GLU A 27 -2.61 8.03 -0.80
C GLU A 27 -2.19 7.59 -2.20
N CYS A 28 -3.05 7.89 -3.16
CA CYS A 28 -2.78 7.73 -4.57
C CYS A 28 -3.23 8.95 -5.37
N ASP A 29 -2.41 9.35 -6.35
CA ASP A 29 -2.61 10.53 -7.18
C ASP A 29 -3.64 10.27 -8.30
N GLY A 30 -4.88 9.96 -7.91
CA GLY A 30 -6.01 9.76 -8.82
C GLY A 30 -6.05 8.40 -9.54
N GLY A 31 -5.38 7.39 -8.98
CA GLY A 31 -5.37 6.02 -9.52
C GLY A 31 -6.31 5.05 -8.82
N CYS A 32 -6.22 3.78 -9.19
CA CYS A 32 -6.95 2.67 -8.58
C CYS A 32 -6.02 1.79 -7.74
N TRP A 33 -6.53 1.25 -6.65
CA TRP A 33 -5.84 0.35 -5.75
C TRP A 33 -6.13 -1.11 -6.05
N GLY A 34 -5.09 -1.91 -6.10
CA GLY A 34 -5.16 -3.37 -6.06
C GLY A 34 -4.55 -3.91 -4.76
N HIS A 35 -5.14 -4.99 -4.23
CA HIS A 35 -4.62 -5.72 -3.07
C HIS A 35 -4.04 -7.07 -3.49
N GLY A 36 -2.91 -7.41 -2.88
CA GLY A 36 -2.13 -8.62 -3.14
C GLY A 36 -1.50 -8.66 -4.54
N SER A 37 -0.81 -9.77 -4.82
CA SER A 37 -0.14 -9.99 -6.10
C SER A 37 -1.12 -10.11 -7.28
N ALA A 38 -2.39 -10.45 -7.00
CA ALA A 38 -3.44 -10.56 -8.00
C ALA A 38 -4.07 -9.19 -8.36
N MET A 39 -3.71 -8.10 -7.67
CA MET A 39 -4.32 -6.78 -7.85
C MET A 39 -5.85 -6.82 -7.71
N ASP A 40 -6.35 -7.46 -6.65
CA ASP A 40 -7.79 -7.48 -6.38
C ASP A 40 -8.30 -6.06 -6.13
N PRO A 41 -9.40 -5.61 -6.76
CA PRO A 41 -9.82 -4.22 -6.73
C PRO A 41 -10.20 -3.77 -5.31
N ALA A 42 -9.33 -2.97 -4.68
CA ALA A 42 -9.50 -2.51 -3.31
C ALA A 42 -10.16 -1.12 -3.23
N GLY A 43 -10.04 -0.30 -4.27
CA GLY A 43 -10.66 1.03 -4.32
C GLY A 43 -10.02 1.99 -5.32
N SER A 44 -10.33 3.28 -5.21
CA SER A 44 -9.81 4.34 -6.09
C SER A 44 -9.51 5.62 -5.33
N GLY A 45 -8.47 6.35 -5.72
CA GLY A 45 -8.05 7.60 -5.09
C GLY A 45 -7.45 7.37 -3.71
N LEU A 46 -8.05 7.98 -2.68
CA LEU A 46 -7.67 7.76 -1.29
C LEU A 46 -8.34 6.48 -0.78
N LEU A 47 -7.54 5.47 -0.43
CA LEU A 47 -8.07 4.22 0.13
C LEU A 47 -7.98 4.26 1.66
N ALA A 48 -9.12 4.37 2.32
CA ALA A 48 -9.22 4.36 3.77
C ALA A 48 -9.58 2.95 4.27
N LEU A 49 -8.61 2.25 4.84
CA LEU A 49 -8.82 0.99 5.54
C LEU A 49 -9.27 1.33 6.96
N ASN A 50 -10.49 0.94 7.33
CA ASN A 50 -11.09 1.24 8.63
C ASN A 50 -11.47 -0.06 9.33
N ARG A 51 -11.32 -0.11 10.65
CA ARG A 51 -11.54 -1.32 11.46
C ARG A 51 -10.71 -2.48 10.92
N VAL A 52 -9.42 -2.19 10.72
CA VAL A 52 -8.47 -3.11 10.09
C VAL A 52 -8.49 -4.48 10.75
N VAL A 53 -8.56 -5.54 9.94
CA VAL A 53 -8.48 -6.94 10.37
C VAL A 53 -7.25 -7.61 9.77
N TYR A 54 -6.89 -8.81 10.25
CA TYR A 54 -5.73 -9.55 9.73
C TYR A 54 -5.76 -9.77 8.20
N GLN A 55 -6.95 -9.87 7.59
CA GLN A 55 -7.10 -10.07 6.14
C GLN A 55 -6.78 -8.80 5.34
N ASP A 56 -6.83 -7.63 5.96
CA ASP A 56 -6.43 -6.37 5.33
C ASP A 56 -4.90 -6.26 5.25
N ALA A 57 -4.14 -7.11 5.95
CA ALA A 57 -2.69 -7.16 5.83
C ALA A 57 -2.27 -7.57 4.41
N GLY A 58 -1.10 -7.11 3.99
CA GLY A 58 -0.52 -7.47 2.71
C GLY A 58 -0.13 -6.27 1.86
N GLU A 59 0.06 -6.52 0.58
CA GLU A 59 0.52 -5.50 -0.36
C GLU A 59 -0.66 -4.77 -1.02
N TYR A 60 -0.63 -3.44 -1.02
CA TYR A 60 -1.53 -2.58 -1.76
C TYR A 60 -0.73 -1.80 -2.79
N ARG A 61 -1.14 -1.86 -4.05
CA ARG A 61 -0.46 -1.12 -5.12
C ARG A 61 -1.45 -0.20 -5.80
N CYS A 62 -1.08 1.06 -5.94
CA CYS A 62 -1.89 1.98 -6.72
C CYS A 62 -1.37 2.08 -8.15
N VAL A 63 -2.28 2.07 -9.12
CA VAL A 63 -2.01 2.31 -10.54
C VAL A 63 -2.72 3.58 -10.95
N ALA A 64 -1.96 4.60 -11.35
CA ALA A 64 -2.48 5.89 -11.79
C ALA A 64 -1.97 6.21 -13.21
N PRO A 65 -2.72 6.98 -14.01
CA PRO A 65 -2.22 7.47 -15.29
C PRO A 65 -1.00 8.37 -15.03
N ASP A 66 0.08 8.17 -15.78
CA ASP A 66 1.26 9.00 -15.67
C ASP A 66 0.99 10.37 -16.31
N ARG A 67 0.97 11.41 -15.48
CA ARG A 67 0.70 12.78 -15.96
C ARG A 67 1.78 13.33 -16.89
N LYS A 68 2.96 12.70 -16.97
CA LYS A 68 4.06 13.13 -17.84
C LYS A 68 4.05 12.40 -19.19
N LEU A 69 3.53 11.17 -19.22
CA LEU A 69 3.43 10.30 -20.38
C LEU A 69 1.95 10.01 -20.64
N GLN A 70 1.36 10.79 -21.56
CA GLN A 70 0.02 10.54 -22.08
C GLN A 70 -0.10 9.07 -22.53
N ASP A 71 -1.22 8.43 -22.21
CA ASP A 71 -1.54 7.01 -22.47
C ASP A 71 -0.71 5.97 -21.72
N THR A 72 0.14 6.36 -20.76
CA THR A 72 0.88 5.41 -19.92
C THR A 72 0.29 5.32 -18.53
N TRP A 73 0.09 4.10 -18.03
CA TRP A 73 -0.25 3.86 -16.63
C TRP A 73 1.00 3.49 -15.84
N ARG A 74 1.12 4.02 -14.63
CA ARG A 74 2.22 3.69 -13.73
C ARG A 74 1.69 3.16 -12.42
N ALA A 75 2.23 2.02 -12.05
CA ALA A 75 2.14 1.54 -10.68
C ALA A 75 3.06 2.40 -9.81
N GLN A 76 2.51 2.96 -8.73
CA GLN A 76 3.30 3.55 -7.65
C GLN A 76 3.97 2.44 -6.83
N LEU A 77 4.89 2.85 -5.95
CA LEU A 77 5.52 1.95 -5.00
C LEU A 77 4.45 1.21 -4.17
N PRO A 78 4.54 -0.13 -4.05
CA PRO A 78 3.63 -0.89 -3.21
C PRO A 78 3.68 -0.44 -1.75
N TYR A 79 2.52 -0.41 -1.11
CA TYR A 79 2.35 -0.24 0.31
C TYR A 79 2.20 -1.60 0.96
N HIS A 80 2.99 -1.88 1.99
CA HIS A 80 2.91 -3.14 2.72
C HIS A 80 2.27 -2.90 4.09
N ILE A 81 1.02 -3.31 4.23
CA ILE A 81 0.25 -3.18 5.46
C ILE A 81 0.52 -4.40 6.33
N LYS A 82 1.11 -4.14 7.49
CA LYS A 82 1.34 -5.13 8.54
C LYS A 82 0.37 -4.85 9.67
N VAL A 83 -0.41 -5.86 10.03
CA VAL A 83 -1.40 -5.76 11.11
C VAL A 83 -0.81 -6.32 12.39
N THR A 84 -0.92 -5.55 13.48
CA THR A 84 -0.40 -5.89 14.82
C THR A 84 -1.48 -6.02 15.88
#